data_AF-A0A9W6SZA0-F1
#
_entry.id   AF-A0A9W6SZA0-F1
#
_cell.length_a   1.000
_cell.length_b   1.000
_cell.length_c   1.000
_cell.angle_alpha   90.00
_cell.angle_beta   90.00
_cell.angle_gamma   90.00
#
_symmetry.space_group_name_H-M   'P 1'
#
loop_
_entity.id
_entity.type
_entity.pdbx_description
1 polymer ?
#
loop_
_entity_poly.entity_id
_entity_poly.type
_entity_poly.pdbx_seq_one_letter_code
_entity_poly.pdbx_strand_id
1 'polypeptide(L)'
;MADVLKGSNINEKEVKPKKKLSLKLPEFPGYILYVDTESLDKSHMPDFSLPDDVEISNNETVPPSTKPLPKVSEGNAEKEEISRMLDDPTFQHFTEILAYNPGQVMRYELNGTPLLYSAKDDVSKIFYDEKGRLRDEPLIPNPGYNPSSSRRFELQLMPKMIIDLEEGNEDIINGMEWGTIIVATDESDFIPKLDENHIGYVEEWCGVQWEEEVKRGI
;
A
#
# COMPACT_ATOMS: atom_id res chain seq x y z
N MET A 1 65.59 32.24 -4.23
CA MET A 1 66.55 31.33 -4.89
C MET A 1 65.75 30.18 -5.45
N ALA A 2 65.78 30.05 -6.77
CA ALA A 2 65.13 28.97 -7.50
C ALA A 2 65.90 27.68 -7.28
N ASP A 3 65.20 26.57 -7.03
CA ASP A 3 65.71 25.27 -7.42
C ASP A 3 64.59 24.42 -8.01
N VAL A 4 64.77 24.17 -9.29
CA VAL A 4 63.90 23.44 -10.20
C VAL A 4 64.16 21.96 -9.98
N LEU A 5 63.24 21.26 -9.33
CA LEU A 5 63.27 19.79 -9.31
C LEU A 5 62.54 19.27 -10.55
N LYS A 6 63.39 18.81 -11.47
CA LYS A 6 63.10 18.18 -12.76
C LYS A 6 62.04 17.09 -12.64
N GLY A 7 61.14 17.11 -13.63
CA GLY A 7 60.06 16.14 -13.80
C GLY A 7 60.55 14.69 -13.77
N SER A 8 59.91 13.90 -12.92
CA SER A 8 59.92 12.46 -12.99
C SER A 8 59.12 12.03 -14.23
N ASN A 9 59.81 11.49 -15.23
CA ASN A 9 59.21 10.78 -16.35
C ASN A 9 58.34 9.63 -15.83
N ILE A 10 57.03 9.88 -15.74
CA ILE A 10 56.05 8.82 -15.63
C ILE A 10 56.03 8.10 -16.98
N ASN A 11 56.56 6.89 -16.98
CA ASN A 11 56.57 6.01 -18.13
C ASN A 11 55.11 5.57 -18.37
N GLU A 12 54.38 6.29 -19.22
CA GLU A 12 53.06 5.89 -19.69
C GLU A 12 53.20 4.56 -20.42
N LYS A 13 52.94 3.46 -19.71
CA LYS A 13 52.75 2.17 -20.35
C LYS A 13 51.53 2.31 -21.26
N GLU A 14 51.76 2.32 -22.58
CA GLU A 14 50.70 2.23 -23.58
C GLU A 14 49.74 1.10 -23.20
N VAL A 15 48.54 1.48 -22.75
CA VAL A 15 47.46 0.55 -22.49
C VAL A 15 46.98 0.07 -23.86
N LYS A 16 47.44 -1.13 -24.27
CA LYS A 16 46.97 -1.78 -25.49
C LYS A 16 45.44 -1.71 -25.53
N PRO A 17 44.84 -1.28 -26.66
CA PRO A 17 43.40 -1.11 -26.75
C PRO A 17 42.73 -2.44 -26.39
N LYS A 18 41.94 -2.44 -25.30
CA LYS A 18 41.20 -3.63 -24.88
C LYS A 18 40.35 -4.06 -26.07
N LYS A 19 40.56 -5.28 -26.54
CA LYS A 19 39.82 -5.91 -27.64
C LYS A 19 38.32 -5.68 -27.35
N LYS A 20 37.62 -4.93 -28.21
CA LYS A 20 36.16 -4.76 -28.05
C LYS A 20 35.56 -6.15 -27.99
N LEU A 21 35.00 -6.52 -26.84
CA LEU A 21 34.27 -7.77 -26.71
C LEU A 21 33.06 -7.68 -27.64
N SER A 22 33.13 -8.35 -28.80
CA SER A 22 32.01 -8.51 -29.72
C SER A 22 31.11 -9.65 -29.22
N LEU A 23 30.63 -9.53 -27.99
CA LEU A 23 29.63 -10.43 -27.44
C LEU A 23 28.26 -9.89 -27.85
N LYS A 24 27.54 -10.67 -28.65
CA LYS A 24 26.13 -10.39 -28.94
C LYS A 24 25.32 -10.94 -27.77
N LEU A 25 25.09 -10.08 -26.77
CA LEU A 25 24.26 -10.43 -25.62
C LEU A 25 22.79 -10.48 -26.06
N PRO A 26 21.95 -11.30 -25.40
CA PRO A 26 20.51 -11.23 -25.57
C PRO A 26 20.02 -9.81 -25.28
N GLU A 27 19.26 -9.25 -26.21
CA GLU A 27 18.58 -7.96 -26.04
C GLU A 27 17.12 -8.26 -25.75
N PHE A 28 16.61 -7.74 -24.63
CA PHE A 28 15.21 -7.84 -24.26
C PHE A 28 14.60 -6.44 -24.27
N PRO A 29 13.32 -6.29 -24.66
CA PRO A 29 12.63 -5.02 -24.50
C PRO A 29 12.63 -4.64 -23.01
N GLY A 30 13.24 -3.51 -22.70
CA GLY A 30 13.25 -2.96 -21.36
C GLY A 30 11.92 -2.28 -21.08
N TYR A 31 11.16 -2.81 -20.12
CA TYR A 31 10.01 -2.13 -19.55
C TYR A 31 10.44 -1.53 -18.21
N ILE A 32 10.02 -0.30 -17.95
CA ILE A 32 10.24 0.35 -16.66
C ILE A 32 8.88 0.47 -16.01
N LEU A 33 8.74 -0.13 -14.83
CA LEU A 33 7.59 0.14 -13.97
C LEU A 33 7.84 1.49 -13.29
N TYR A 34 6.88 2.39 -13.40
CA TYR A 34 6.94 3.70 -12.76
C TYR A 34 5.69 3.83 -11.89
N VAL A 35 5.89 4.32 -10.66
CA VAL A 35 4.84 4.49 -9.66
C VAL A 35 4.83 5.97 -9.29
N ASP A 36 3.69 6.62 -9.47
CA ASP A 36 3.50 8.00 -9.03
C ASP A 36 3.34 8.05 -7.51
N THR A 37 3.86 9.13 -6.91
CA THR A 37 3.69 9.39 -5.48
C THR A 37 2.26 9.85 -5.18
N GLU A 38 1.71 9.41 -4.04
CA GLU A 38 0.42 9.90 -3.56
C GLU A 38 0.40 11.42 -3.44
N SER A 39 -0.64 12.05 -3.98
CA SER A 39 -0.87 13.49 -3.87
C SER A 39 -2.07 13.75 -2.97
N LEU A 40 -1.88 14.54 -1.91
CA LEU A 40 -2.95 14.95 -0.98
C LEU A 40 -3.29 16.44 -1.13
N ASP A 41 -3.16 16.97 -2.34
CA ASP A 41 -3.41 18.38 -2.63
C ASP A 41 -4.91 18.69 -2.62
N LYS A 42 -5.35 19.39 -1.56
CA LYS A 42 -6.74 19.85 -1.36
C LYS A 42 -7.28 20.71 -2.50
N SER A 43 -6.42 21.34 -3.29
CA SER A 43 -6.85 22.15 -4.43
C SER A 43 -7.27 21.31 -5.65
N HIS A 44 -6.86 20.04 -5.69
CA HIS A 44 -7.12 19.11 -6.79
C HIS A 44 -8.04 17.95 -6.40
N MET A 45 -8.66 18.01 -5.22
CA MET A 45 -9.58 16.96 -4.76
C MET A 45 -10.75 16.85 -5.76
N PRO A 46 -10.87 15.72 -6.50
CA PRO A 46 -12.02 15.50 -7.36
C PRO A 46 -13.29 15.44 -6.50
N ASP A 47 -14.43 15.73 -7.11
CA ASP A 47 -15.73 15.49 -6.47
C ASP A 47 -15.91 13.97 -6.37
N PHE A 48 -15.49 13.39 -5.25
CA PHE A 48 -15.61 11.97 -5.00
C PHE A 48 -17.10 11.66 -4.74
N SER A 49 -17.79 11.29 -5.81
CA SER A 49 -19.10 10.68 -5.72
C SER A 49 -18.92 9.23 -5.29
N LEU A 50 -19.61 8.85 -4.22
CA LEU A 50 -19.85 7.44 -3.95
C LEU A 50 -20.52 6.81 -5.19
N PRO A 51 -20.37 5.50 -5.42
CA PRO A 51 -21.06 4.77 -6.48
C PRO A 51 -22.56 5.11 -6.49
N ASP A 52 -23.17 5.13 -7.68
CA ASP A 52 -24.55 5.60 -7.92
C ASP A 52 -25.61 4.94 -7.02
N ASP A 53 -25.30 3.79 -6.41
CA ASP A 53 -26.18 3.06 -5.49
C ASP A 53 -26.24 3.64 -4.05
N VAL A 54 -25.44 4.67 -3.75
CA VAL A 54 -25.33 5.31 -2.42
C VAL A 54 -25.66 6.82 -2.48
N GLU A 55 -26.92 7.16 -2.21
CA GLU A 55 -27.44 8.55 -2.16
C GLU A 55 -27.76 9.04 -0.75
N ILE A 56 -27.78 10.37 -0.59
CA ILE A 56 -27.70 11.03 0.71
C ILE A 56 -28.74 12.19 0.89
N SER A 57 -29.17 12.47 2.13
CA SER A 57 -29.75 13.72 2.64
C SER A 57 -28.94 14.47 3.73
N ASN A 58 -28.88 15.80 3.64
CA ASN A 58 -28.24 16.71 4.61
C ASN A 58 -29.24 17.19 5.68
N ASN A 59 -28.98 16.93 6.97
CA ASN A 59 -29.58 17.71 8.06
C ASN A 59 -28.73 17.61 9.35
N GLU A 60 -27.74 18.49 9.49
CA GLU A 60 -27.64 19.48 10.58
C GLU A 60 -26.25 20.16 10.60
N THR A 61 -26.27 21.39 11.08
CA THR A 61 -25.31 22.50 10.92
C THR A 61 -23.86 22.21 11.33
N VAL A 62 -22.91 22.29 10.37
CA VAL A 62 -21.45 22.29 10.59
C VAL A 62 -20.86 23.60 10.01
N PRO A 63 -19.92 24.30 10.67
CA PRO A 63 -19.40 25.60 10.25
C PRO A 63 -18.71 25.61 8.86
N PRO A 64 -18.58 26.78 8.20
CA PRO A 64 -18.42 26.87 6.76
C PRO A 64 -16.95 26.72 6.35
N SER A 65 -16.45 25.50 6.13
CA SER A 65 -15.20 25.26 5.36
C SER A 65 -15.03 23.84 4.81
N THR A 66 -16.01 22.96 4.98
CA THR A 66 -15.97 21.60 4.43
C THR A 66 -17.32 21.32 3.77
N LYS A 67 -17.31 20.93 2.50
CA LYS A 67 -18.54 20.55 1.79
C LYS A 67 -19.22 19.41 2.56
N PRO A 68 -20.55 19.41 2.72
CA PRO A 68 -21.24 18.46 3.59
C PRO A 68 -21.12 17.04 3.04
N LEU A 69 -20.65 16.12 3.90
CA LEU A 69 -20.58 14.69 3.64
C LEU A 69 -21.98 14.09 3.73
N PRO A 70 -22.26 13.01 2.98
CA PRO A 70 -23.63 12.74 2.67
C PRO A 70 -24.24 11.51 3.50
N LYS A 71 -25.53 11.50 3.99
CA LYS A 71 -26.33 10.40 4.68
C LYS A 71 -27.54 9.69 3.98
N VAL A 72 -27.66 8.36 4.09
CA VAL A 72 -28.61 7.39 3.45
C VAL A 72 -30.12 7.44 3.80
N SER A 73 -31.01 7.08 2.85
CA SER A 73 -32.45 6.75 3.08
C SER A 73 -32.74 5.24 3.16
N GLU A 74 -33.62 4.87 4.10
CA GLU A 74 -33.97 3.50 4.52
C GLU A 74 -34.36 2.53 3.39
N GLY A 75 -33.72 1.34 3.41
CA GLY A 75 -34.16 0.17 2.64
C GLY A 75 -33.03 -0.68 2.02
N ASN A 76 -32.14 -1.23 2.85
CA ASN A 76 -31.38 -2.49 2.67
C ASN A 76 -30.38 -2.59 3.83
N ALA A 77 -30.17 -3.78 4.41
CA ALA A 77 -29.32 -3.95 5.60
C ALA A 77 -27.86 -3.48 5.38
N GLU A 78 -27.35 -3.64 4.15
CA GLU A 78 -26.04 -3.13 3.69
C GLU A 78 -25.98 -1.59 3.68
N LYS A 79 -27.08 -0.91 3.32
CA LYS A 79 -27.14 0.56 3.24
C LYS A 79 -27.17 1.22 4.62
N GLU A 80 -27.84 0.62 5.60
CA GLU A 80 -27.77 1.07 6.99
C GLU A 80 -26.37 0.88 7.60
N GLU A 81 -25.64 -0.13 7.15
CA GLU A 81 -24.30 -0.46 7.63
C GLU A 81 -23.26 0.52 7.09
N ILE A 82 -23.29 0.82 5.78
CA ILE A 82 -22.49 1.90 5.17
C ILE A 82 -22.81 3.24 5.86
N SER A 83 -24.09 3.49 6.18
CA SER A 83 -24.47 4.69 6.93
C SER A 83 -23.88 4.75 8.34
N ARG A 84 -23.71 3.61 9.03
CA ARG A 84 -23.04 3.55 10.35
C ARG A 84 -21.53 3.66 10.22
N MET A 85 -20.95 3.14 9.14
CA MET A 85 -19.52 3.28 8.83
C MET A 85 -19.15 4.72 8.47
N LEU A 86 -20.06 5.44 7.79
CA LEU A 86 -19.92 6.88 7.55
C LEU A 86 -19.85 7.72 8.84
N ASP A 87 -20.32 7.20 9.98
CA ASP A 87 -20.15 7.84 11.30
C ASP A 87 -18.81 7.45 11.99
N ASP A 88 -18.05 6.49 11.44
CA ASP A 88 -16.74 6.08 11.98
C ASP A 88 -15.63 7.03 11.49
N PRO A 89 -14.91 7.71 12.41
CA PRO A 89 -13.84 8.64 12.02
C PRO A 89 -12.70 7.95 11.25
N THR A 90 -12.48 6.65 11.46
CA THR A 90 -11.44 5.89 10.76
C THR A 90 -11.81 5.72 9.29
N PHE A 91 -13.06 5.34 9.04
CA PHE A 91 -13.58 5.17 7.68
C PHE A 91 -13.73 6.51 6.97
N GLN A 92 -14.12 7.57 7.67
CA GLN A 92 -14.10 8.94 7.13
C GLN A 92 -12.69 9.36 6.70
N HIS A 93 -11.67 9.07 7.51
CA HIS A 93 -10.29 9.37 7.13
C HIS A 93 -9.82 8.53 5.93
N PHE A 94 -10.14 7.24 5.92
CA PHE A 94 -9.85 6.34 4.80
C PHE A 94 -10.46 6.84 3.48
N THR A 95 -11.74 7.20 3.50
CA THR A 95 -12.46 7.74 2.33
C THR A 95 -11.95 9.12 1.92
N GLU A 96 -11.62 10.00 2.87
CA GLU A 96 -10.99 11.29 2.57
C GLU A 96 -9.68 11.11 1.81
N ILE A 97 -8.83 10.17 2.23
CA ILE A 97 -7.54 9.89 1.58
C ILE A 97 -7.75 9.29 0.19
N LEU A 98 -8.67 8.32 0.04
CA LEU A 98 -9.03 7.74 -1.25
C LEU A 98 -9.53 8.78 -2.26
N ALA A 99 -10.30 9.76 -1.78
CA ALA A 99 -10.88 10.78 -2.63
C ALA A 99 -9.83 11.60 -3.39
N TYR A 100 -8.61 11.76 -2.87
CA TYR A 100 -7.55 12.46 -3.59
C TYR A 100 -7.03 11.67 -4.80
N ASN A 101 -7.03 10.33 -4.72
CA ASN A 101 -6.48 9.47 -5.76
C ASN A 101 -7.38 8.24 -5.98
N PRO A 102 -8.58 8.39 -6.58
CA PRO A 102 -9.54 7.29 -6.72
C PRO A 102 -9.02 6.10 -7.55
N GLY A 103 -8.08 6.35 -8.46
CA GLY A 103 -7.42 5.31 -9.26
C GLY A 103 -6.19 4.68 -8.59
N GLN A 104 -5.89 5.03 -7.33
CA GLN A 104 -4.76 4.48 -6.61
C GLN A 104 -4.98 2.98 -6.38
N VAL A 105 -4.03 2.17 -6.86
CA VAL A 105 -4.05 0.71 -6.70
C VAL A 105 -3.24 0.23 -5.50
N MET A 106 -2.23 0.99 -5.09
CA MET A 106 -1.33 0.61 -4.01
C MET A 106 -0.77 1.84 -3.30
N ARG A 107 -0.56 1.70 -1.99
CA ARG A 107 0.31 2.57 -1.17
C ARG A 107 1.53 1.76 -0.77
N TYR A 108 2.72 2.22 -1.16
CA TYR A 108 3.98 1.61 -0.75
C TYR A 108 4.66 2.51 0.28
N GLU A 109 4.86 2.01 1.49
CA GLU A 109 5.53 2.74 2.56
C GLU A 109 6.20 1.76 3.53
N LEU A 110 7.46 1.42 3.23
CA LEU A 110 8.21 0.45 4.03
C LEU A 110 8.41 0.95 5.46
N ASN A 111 8.01 0.13 6.43
CA ASN A 111 7.96 0.47 7.85
C ASN A 111 7.12 1.73 8.16
N GLY A 112 6.14 2.01 7.30
CA GLY A 112 5.22 3.13 7.42
C GLY A 112 3.97 2.83 8.26
N THR A 113 2.95 3.65 8.05
CA THR A 113 1.67 3.55 8.76
C THR A 113 0.57 3.06 7.82
N PRO A 114 -0.11 1.94 8.11
CA PRO A 114 -1.22 1.50 7.28
C PRO A 114 -2.40 2.48 7.40
N LEU A 115 -3.07 2.73 6.27
CA LEU A 115 -4.32 3.48 6.23
C LEU A 115 -5.46 2.52 6.57
N LEU A 116 -5.92 2.54 7.82
CA LEU A 116 -6.95 1.62 8.28
C LEU A 116 -8.31 1.91 7.64
N TYR A 117 -9.00 0.85 7.24
CA TYR A 117 -10.42 0.88 6.90
C TYR A 117 -11.29 0.93 8.17
N SER A 118 -10.94 0.12 9.17
CA SER A 118 -11.61 0.03 10.46
C SER A 118 -10.60 0.07 11.61
N ALA A 119 -10.96 0.73 12.71
CA ALA A 119 -10.16 0.72 13.93
C ALA A 119 -10.55 -0.40 14.91
N LYS A 120 -11.59 -1.19 14.61
CA LYS A 120 -12.22 -2.11 15.59
C LYS A 120 -11.89 -3.58 15.36
N ASP A 121 -11.35 -3.94 14.20
CA ASP A 121 -11.05 -5.32 13.84
C ASP A 121 -9.73 -5.82 14.45
N ASP A 122 -9.40 -7.09 14.21
CA ASP A 122 -8.18 -7.68 14.74
C ASP A 122 -6.93 -7.19 13.99
N VAL A 123 -7.08 -6.78 12.73
CA VAL A 123 -6.01 -6.19 11.92
C VAL A 123 -5.58 -4.86 12.50
N SER A 124 -6.51 -3.98 12.91
CA SER A 124 -6.19 -2.70 13.53
C SER A 124 -5.38 -2.88 14.82
N LYS A 125 -5.75 -3.88 15.64
CA LYS A 125 -5.11 -4.18 16.94
C LYS A 125 -3.66 -4.62 16.80
N ILE A 126 -3.28 -5.18 15.63
CA ILE A 126 -1.90 -5.54 15.31
C ILE A 126 -1.02 -4.29 15.22
N PHE A 127 -1.51 -3.23 14.58
CA PHE A 127 -0.74 -2.00 14.33
C PHE A 127 -0.95 -0.94 15.40
N TYR A 128 -2.12 -0.88 16.06
CA TYR A 128 -2.49 0.18 16.99
C TYR A 128 -2.75 -0.37 18.40
N ASP A 129 -2.46 0.47 19.41
CA ASP A 129 -2.76 0.19 20.81
C ASP A 129 -4.24 0.48 21.16
N GLU A 130 -4.65 0.12 22.39
CA GLU A 130 -6.03 0.37 22.88
C GLU A 130 -6.41 1.86 22.93
N LYS A 131 -5.44 2.78 22.79
CA LYS A 131 -5.65 4.22 22.76
C LYS A 131 -5.66 4.77 21.32
N GLY A 132 -5.63 3.90 20.31
CA GLY A 132 -5.63 4.27 18.89
C GLY A 132 -4.31 4.87 18.43
N ARG A 133 -3.19 4.59 19.10
CA ARG A 133 -1.84 5.05 18.70
C ARG A 133 -1.12 3.95 17.97
N LEU A 134 -0.37 4.31 16.93
CA LEU A 134 0.51 3.37 16.25
C LEU A 134 1.50 2.76 17.25
N ARG A 135 1.67 1.45 17.22
CA ARG A 135 2.64 0.74 18.04
C ARG A 135 4.04 0.96 17.48
N ASP A 136 5.01 1.18 18.36
CA ASP A 136 6.43 1.19 17.98
C ASP A 136 6.85 -0.20 17.45
N GLU A 137 6.27 -1.26 18.00
CA GLU A 137 6.45 -2.66 17.58
C GLU A 137 5.08 -3.27 17.27
N PRO A 138 4.69 -3.39 15.98
CA PRO A 138 3.45 -4.07 15.58
C PRO A 138 3.44 -5.53 16.00
N LEU A 139 2.26 -6.05 16.39
CA LEU A 139 2.08 -7.43 16.84
C LEU A 139 1.90 -8.41 15.65
N ILE A 140 2.70 -8.24 14.61
CA ILE A 140 2.62 -9.06 13.40
C ILE A 140 3.28 -10.41 13.71
N PRO A 141 2.66 -11.56 13.37
CA PRO A 141 3.31 -12.86 13.54
C PRO A 141 4.67 -12.92 12.83
N ASN A 142 5.66 -13.55 13.47
CA ASN A 142 6.99 -13.72 12.88
C ASN A 142 6.94 -14.49 11.55
N PRO A 143 7.93 -14.29 10.65
CA PRO A 143 8.04 -15.03 9.39
C PRO A 143 8.09 -16.54 9.62
N GLY A 144 7.30 -17.30 8.86
CA GLY A 144 7.28 -18.77 8.99
C GLY A 144 8.61 -19.41 8.58
N TYR A 145 9.29 -18.84 7.59
CA TYR A 145 10.56 -19.36 7.07
C TYR A 145 11.77 -18.95 7.93
N ASN A 146 11.74 -17.75 8.52
CA ASN A 146 12.78 -17.21 9.38
C ASN A 146 12.19 -16.73 10.73
N PRO A 147 11.86 -17.65 11.66
CA PRO A 147 11.11 -17.31 12.88
C PRO A 147 11.85 -16.41 13.86
N SER A 148 13.18 -16.28 13.72
CA SER A 148 14.01 -15.37 14.52
C SER A 148 13.93 -13.92 14.07
N SER A 149 13.34 -13.65 12.91
CA SER A 149 13.15 -12.30 12.39
C SER A 149 11.76 -11.77 12.73
N SER A 150 11.56 -10.48 12.46
CA SER A 150 10.29 -9.78 12.62
C SER A 150 9.71 -9.39 11.26
N ARG A 151 8.40 -9.14 11.21
CA ARG A 151 7.77 -8.53 10.03
C ARG A 151 7.54 -7.05 10.25
N ARG A 152 7.60 -6.28 9.16
CA ARG A 152 7.24 -4.85 9.14
C ARG A 152 6.23 -4.59 8.03
N PHE A 153 5.40 -3.56 8.21
CA PHE A 153 4.53 -3.09 7.13
C PHE A 153 5.37 -2.74 5.90
N GLU A 154 4.91 -3.12 4.71
CA GLU A 154 5.58 -2.80 3.45
C GLU A 154 4.66 -2.05 2.49
N LEU A 155 3.49 -2.61 2.23
CA LEU A 155 2.56 -2.05 1.26
C LEU A 155 1.11 -2.35 1.63
N GLN A 156 0.23 -1.59 1.00
CA GLN A 156 -1.20 -1.73 1.14
C GLN A 156 -1.85 -1.68 -0.23
N LEU A 157 -2.68 -2.67 -0.54
CA LEU A 157 -3.52 -2.69 -1.73
C LEU A 157 -4.78 -1.86 -1.47
N MET A 158 -5.06 -0.96 -2.39
CA MET A 158 -6.19 -0.05 -2.32
C MET A 158 -7.40 -0.66 -3.05
N PRO A 159 -8.64 -0.18 -2.80
CA PRO A 159 -9.86 -0.76 -3.37
C PRO A 159 -9.79 -0.96 -4.88
N LYS A 160 -9.22 0.01 -5.62
CA LYS A 160 -9.12 -0.07 -7.09
C LYS A 160 -8.37 -1.31 -7.57
N MET A 161 -7.31 -1.73 -6.87
CA MET A 161 -6.55 -2.93 -7.24
C MET A 161 -7.39 -4.19 -7.02
N ILE A 162 -8.16 -4.23 -5.93
CA ILE A 162 -8.99 -5.38 -5.57
C ILE A 162 -10.06 -5.57 -6.63
N ILE A 163 -10.76 -4.48 -7.00
CA ILE A 163 -11.76 -4.46 -8.08
C ILE A 163 -11.15 -4.93 -9.40
N ASP A 164 -9.99 -4.39 -9.79
CA ASP A 164 -9.33 -4.76 -11.06
C ASP A 164 -8.90 -6.23 -11.11
N LEU A 165 -8.52 -6.81 -9.97
CA LEU A 165 -8.19 -8.23 -9.86
C LEU A 165 -9.44 -9.12 -9.93
N GLU A 166 -10.57 -8.64 -9.42
CA GLU A 166 -11.87 -9.33 -9.44
C GLU A 166 -12.50 -9.32 -10.84
N GLU A 167 -12.35 -8.26 -11.64
CA GLU A 167 -12.90 -8.19 -13.01
C GLU A 167 -12.44 -9.35 -13.93
N GLY A 168 -11.31 -9.99 -13.61
CA GLY A 168 -10.73 -11.10 -14.38
C GLY A 168 -10.94 -12.51 -13.80
N ASN A 169 -11.54 -12.66 -12.61
CA ASN A 169 -11.68 -13.94 -11.91
C ASN A 169 -13.12 -14.14 -11.38
N GLU A 170 -13.58 -15.39 -11.27
CA GLU A 170 -14.82 -15.69 -10.54
C GLU A 170 -14.60 -15.38 -9.06
N ASP A 171 -15.25 -14.31 -8.56
CA ASP A 171 -15.37 -13.89 -7.15
C ASP A 171 -14.18 -14.29 -6.26
N ILE A 172 -13.08 -13.53 -6.36
CA ILE A 172 -11.94 -13.72 -5.44
C ILE A 172 -12.44 -13.59 -3.99
N ILE A 173 -13.43 -12.71 -3.76
CA ILE A 173 -13.86 -12.31 -2.44
C ILE A 173 -15.35 -11.89 -2.38
N ASN A 174 -16.26 -12.62 -3.05
CA ASN A 174 -17.72 -12.37 -2.97
C ASN A 174 -18.13 -10.88 -3.10
N GLY A 175 -17.51 -10.12 -4.03
CA GLY A 175 -17.79 -8.70 -4.22
C GLY A 175 -17.23 -7.80 -3.11
N MET A 176 -15.92 -7.77 -2.90
CA MET A 176 -15.30 -6.79 -2.00
C MET A 176 -15.30 -5.41 -2.66
N GLU A 177 -16.42 -4.68 -2.55
CA GLU A 177 -16.54 -3.34 -3.14
C GLU A 177 -15.72 -2.28 -2.37
N TRP A 178 -15.57 -2.46 -1.06
CA TRP A 178 -14.87 -1.54 -0.17
C TRP A 178 -14.00 -2.30 0.85
N GLY A 179 -12.69 -2.09 0.75
CA GLY A 179 -11.74 -2.67 1.67
C GLY A 179 -10.30 -2.44 1.27
N THR A 180 -9.39 -2.98 2.06
CA THR A 180 -7.97 -2.86 1.82
C THR A 180 -7.24 -4.09 2.33
N ILE A 181 -6.11 -4.40 1.68
CA ILE A 181 -5.23 -5.51 2.07
C ILE A 181 -3.89 -4.91 2.48
N ILE A 182 -3.52 -5.10 3.73
CA ILE A 182 -2.25 -4.66 4.32
C ILE A 182 -1.27 -5.83 4.26
N VAL A 183 -0.07 -5.59 3.73
CA VAL A 183 0.97 -6.61 3.60
C VAL A 183 2.17 -6.24 4.46
N ALA A 184 2.66 -7.22 5.22
CA ALA A 184 3.88 -7.11 6.01
C ALA A 184 4.85 -8.23 5.68
N THR A 185 6.12 -7.87 5.55
CA THR A 185 7.19 -8.76 5.05
C THR A 185 8.33 -8.89 6.04
N ASP A 186 9.14 -9.96 5.90
CA ASP A 186 10.33 -10.20 6.72
C ASP A 186 11.29 -9.00 6.63
N GLU A 187 11.65 -8.45 7.79
CA GLU A 187 12.58 -7.33 7.82
C GLU A 187 13.96 -7.67 7.27
N SER A 188 14.35 -8.95 7.38
CA SER A 188 15.65 -9.47 6.97
C SER A 188 15.70 -9.88 5.48
N ASP A 189 14.58 -9.79 4.76
CA ASP A 189 14.45 -10.18 3.33
C ASP A 189 15.13 -11.54 3.04
N PHE A 190 14.76 -12.57 3.82
CA PHE A 190 15.45 -13.83 3.79
C PHE A 190 15.13 -14.62 2.51
N ILE A 191 16.16 -14.93 1.72
CA ILE A 191 15.99 -15.74 0.50
C ILE A 191 15.78 -17.22 0.88
N PRO A 192 14.67 -17.86 0.45
CA PRO A 192 14.42 -19.25 0.75
C PRO A 192 15.38 -20.18 -0.01
N LYS A 193 15.38 -21.46 0.35
CA LYS A 193 16.02 -22.48 -0.48
C LYS A 193 15.34 -22.50 -1.84
N LEU A 194 16.14 -22.28 -2.88
CA LEU A 194 15.67 -22.30 -4.26
C LEU A 194 15.68 -23.74 -4.81
N ASP A 195 14.74 -24.03 -5.68
CA ASP A 195 14.67 -25.27 -6.44
C ASP A 195 15.70 -25.32 -7.58
N GLU A 196 15.65 -26.38 -8.39
CA GLU A 196 16.55 -26.58 -9.55
C GLU A 196 16.39 -25.49 -10.63
N ASN A 197 15.27 -24.77 -10.64
CA ASN A 197 14.99 -23.66 -11.55
C ASN A 197 15.32 -22.28 -10.93
N HIS A 198 15.94 -22.25 -9.75
CA HIS A 198 16.21 -21.06 -8.97
C HIS A 198 14.95 -20.31 -8.48
N ILE A 199 13.87 -21.05 -8.21
CA ILE A 199 12.60 -20.52 -7.71
C ILE A 199 12.42 -20.95 -6.25
N GLY A 200 11.97 -20.02 -5.40
CA GLY A 200 11.61 -20.31 -4.02
C GLY A 200 10.46 -19.42 -3.57
N TYR A 201 9.67 -19.90 -2.62
CA TYR A 201 8.49 -19.22 -2.11
C TYR A 201 8.61 -19.06 -0.59
N VAL A 202 8.16 -17.91 -0.10
CA VAL A 202 7.95 -17.64 1.32
C VAL A 202 6.52 -17.17 1.52
N GLU A 203 5.98 -17.42 2.71
CA GLU A 203 4.68 -16.91 3.11
C GLU A 203 4.87 -15.63 3.90
N GLU A 204 4.19 -14.57 3.48
CA GLU A 204 4.16 -13.28 4.17
C GLU A 204 2.80 -13.00 4.77
N TRP A 205 2.76 -12.05 5.71
CA TRP A 205 1.53 -11.75 6.42
C TRP A 205 0.68 -10.77 5.63
N CYS A 206 -0.61 -11.10 5.50
CA CYS A 206 -1.62 -10.22 4.92
C CYS A 206 -2.76 -10.04 5.92
N GLY A 207 -3.11 -8.78 6.19
CA GLY A 207 -4.32 -8.41 6.93
C GLY A 207 -5.33 -7.80 5.98
N VAL A 208 -6.57 -8.27 6.04
CA VAL A 208 -7.66 -7.76 5.21
C VAL A 208 -8.60 -6.97 6.10
N GLN A 209 -9.06 -5.82 5.61
CA GLN A 209 -10.13 -5.06 6.26
C GLN A 209 -11.18 -4.74 5.22
N TRP A 210 -12.42 -5.16 5.46
CA TRP A 210 -13.57 -4.90 4.58
C TRP A 210 -14.87 -4.83 5.41
N GLU A 211 -16.00 -4.59 4.75
CA GLU A 211 -17.33 -4.48 5.39
C GLU A 211 -17.76 -5.69 6.24
N GLU A 212 -17.67 -6.93 5.72
CA GLU A 212 -18.13 -8.13 6.43
C GLU A 212 -17.25 -8.62 7.62
N GLU A 213 -15.95 -8.36 7.64
CA GLU A 213 -15.06 -8.83 8.72
C GLU A 213 -15.27 -8.01 10.00
N VAL A 214 -15.66 -6.74 9.86
CA VAL A 214 -16.11 -5.88 10.97
C VAL A 214 -17.35 -6.49 11.67
N LYS A 215 -18.19 -7.28 10.97
CA LYS A 215 -19.37 -7.95 11.55
C LYS A 215 -19.01 -8.99 12.61
N ARG A 216 -17.80 -9.58 12.57
CA ARG A 216 -17.38 -10.68 13.47
C ARG A 216 -16.70 -10.18 14.76
N GLY A 217 -16.38 -8.90 14.86
CA GLY A 217 -15.68 -8.29 16.00
C GLY A 217 -16.59 -7.67 17.07
N ILE A 218 -17.90 -7.86 17.01
CA ILE A 218 -18.90 -7.38 18.00
C ILE A 218 -19.41 -8.53 18.86
#